data_AF-A0A066PP63-F1
#
_entry.id   AF-A0A066PP63-F1
#
_cell.length_a   1.000
_cell.length_b   1.000
_cell.length_c   1.000
_cell.angle_alpha   90.00
_cell.angle_beta   90.00
_cell.angle_gamma   90.00
#
_symmetry.space_group_name_H-M   'P 1'
#
loop_
_entity.id
_entity.type
_entity.pdbx_description
1 polymer ?
#
loop_
_entity_poly.entity_id
_entity_poly.type
_entity_poly.pdbx_seq_one_letter_code
_entity_poly.pdbx_strand_id
1 'polypeptide(L)'
;MASYHLSAKAVSRSTGRSAVGAAAYRSGERLTNERDGVTHDYTRKGGVLSSFIVAPAGAEAWASDRSGLWNRAEAAEARKDAKVAREYELALPAELSAPEREALARQFAEAVVERFGVVADVALHAPHREGDQRNWHAHILTTTRAANENGLGAKTRVLDSPKTSGVEIEALRELWAKQVNAALERARETVRVDHRSFARRDAERGFDPRDRIRPPGCSPWPCRHGDRAAGSS
;
A
#
# COMPACT_ATOMS: atom_id res chain seq x y z
N MET A 1 17.80 5.27 -8.80
CA MET A 1 17.85 5.13 -7.33
C MET A 1 16.50 4.56 -6.97
N ALA A 2 16.45 3.27 -6.68
CA ALA A 2 15.19 2.61 -6.34
C ALA A 2 14.64 3.22 -5.04
N SER A 3 13.40 3.69 -5.06
CA SER A 3 12.73 4.23 -3.88
C SER A 3 11.99 3.14 -3.14
N TYR A 4 12.16 3.07 -1.82
CA TYR A 4 11.33 2.24 -0.96
C TYR A 4 10.04 2.95 -0.58
N HIS A 5 8.90 2.28 -0.76
CA HIS A 5 7.65 2.68 -0.12
C HIS A 5 6.78 1.47 0.17
N LEU A 6 6.27 1.40 1.40
CA LEU A 6 5.13 0.58 1.78
C LEU A 6 4.33 1.32 2.86
N SER A 7 3.07 1.60 2.57
CA SER A 7 2.11 2.07 3.57
C SER A 7 0.90 1.15 3.64
N ALA A 8 0.27 1.06 4.81
CA ALA A 8 -0.93 0.28 5.04
C ALA A 8 -1.99 1.14 5.71
N LYS A 9 -3.21 1.17 5.15
CA LYS A 9 -4.30 2.05 5.58
C LYS A 9 -5.62 1.28 5.58
N ALA A 10 -6.43 1.44 6.62
CA ALA A 10 -7.77 0.85 6.62
C ALA A 10 -8.75 1.69 5.78
N VAL A 11 -9.67 1.04 5.09
CA VAL A 11 -10.85 1.68 4.50
C VAL A 11 -11.99 1.58 5.52
N SER A 12 -12.46 2.73 6.00
CA SER A 12 -13.50 2.80 7.03
C SER A 12 -14.73 3.54 6.53
N ARG A 13 -15.90 3.00 6.82
CA ARG A 13 -17.19 3.66 6.54
C ARG A 13 -17.34 5.02 7.21
N SER A 14 -16.71 5.21 8.38
CA SER A 14 -16.73 6.50 9.09
C SER A 14 -16.09 7.65 8.30
N THR A 15 -15.29 7.33 7.28
CA THR A 15 -14.67 8.33 6.38
C THR A 15 -15.47 8.55 5.09
N GLY A 16 -16.68 8.02 4.99
CA GLY A 16 -17.50 8.08 3.78
C GLY A 16 -17.03 7.15 2.65
N ARG A 17 -16.03 6.30 2.92
CA ARG A 17 -15.47 5.35 1.94
C ARG A 17 -16.16 3.99 2.03
N SER A 18 -16.25 3.31 0.89
CA SER A 18 -16.69 1.91 0.76
C SER A 18 -15.56 1.04 0.20
N ALA A 19 -15.63 -0.27 0.45
CA ALA A 19 -14.73 -1.25 -0.16
C ALA A 19 -14.96 -1.32 -1.68
N VAL A 20 -16.23 -1.31 -2.11
CA VAL A 20 -16.61 -1.29 -3.53
C VAL A 20 -16.05 -0.05 -4.24
N GLY A 21 -16.26 1.15 -3.68
CA GLY A 21 -15.72 2.38 -4.27
C GLY A 21 -14.19 2.42 -4.25
N ALA A 22 -13.57 1.83 -3.23
CA ALA A 22 -12.11 1.69 -3.19
C ALA A 22 -11.61 0.76 -4.32
N ALA A 23 -12.23 -0.41 -4.50
CA ALA A 23 -11.88 -1.35 -5.55
C ALA A 23 -12.07 -0.76 -6.95
N ALA A 24 -13.23 -0.14 -7.21
CA ALA A 24 -13.53 0.52 -8.48
C ALA A 24 -12.48 1.60 -8.82
N TYR A 25 -12.11 2.44 -7.84
CA TYR A 25 -11.12 3.49 -8.04
C TYR A 25 -9.74 2.95 -8.45
N ARG A 26 -9.31 1.83 -7.87
CA ARG A 26 -7.97 1.26 -8.08
C ARG A 26 -7.91 0.49 -9.40
N SER A 27 -8.91 -0.35 -9.64
CA SER A 27 -9.03 -1.14 -10.88
C SER A 27 -9.41 -0.31 -12.11
N GLY A 28 -9.96 0.90 -11.94
CA GLY A 28 -10.47 1.69 -13.07
C GLY A 28 -11.80 1.15 -13.61
N GLU A 29 -12.56 0.44 -12.78
CA GLU A 29 -13.80 -0.21 -13.18
C GLU A 29 -15.04 0.59 -12.77
N ARG A 30 -16.20 0.16 -13.27
CA ARG A 30 -17.52 0.62 -12.83
C ARG A 30 -18.16 -0.44 -11.94
N LEU A 31 -18.27 -0.17 -10.65
CA LEU A 31 -18.88 -1.08 -9.66
C LEU A 31 -20.01 -0.38 -8.90
N THR A 32 -21.07 -1.12 -8.58
CA THR A 32 -22.19 -0.64 -7.77
C THR A 32 -22.12 -1.22 -6.37
N ASN A 33 -22.19 -0.36 -5.36
CA ASN A 33 -22.28 -0.76 -3.96
C ASN A 33 -23.74 -1.08 -3.62
N GLU A 34 -24.05 -2.35 -3.43
CA GLU A 34 -25.41 -2.83 -3.17
C GLU A 34 -25.98 -2.31 -1.84
N ARG A 35 -25.10 -1.96 -0.88
CA ARG A 35 -25.51 -1.48 0.44
C ARG A 35 -26.21 -0.11 0.39
N ASP A 36 -25.75 0.79 -0.47
CA ASP A 36 -26.26 2.17 -0.56
C ASP A 36 -26.73 2.56 -1.97
N GLY A 37 -26.63 1.65 -2.94
CA GLY A 37 -27.03 1.87 -4.33
C GLY A 37 -26.08 2.77 -5.12
N VAL A 38 -24.98 3.25 -4.53
CA VAL A 38 -24.06 4.17 -5.20
C VAL A 38 -23.22 3.42 -6.22
N THR A 39 -23.24 3.92 -7.46
CA THR A 39 -22.37 3.41 -8.54
C THR A 39 -21.11 4.27 -8.64
N HIS A 40 -19.96 3.62 -8.55
CA HIS A 40 -18.65 4.21 -8.71
C HIS A 40 -18.12 3.89 -10.10
N ASP A 41 -18.07 4.88 -11.00
CA ASP A 41 -17.59 4.71 -12.38
C ASP A 41 -16.23 5.38 -12.58
N TYR A 42 -15.18 4.56 -12.65
CA TYR A 42 -13.81 5.00 -12.92
C TYR A 42 -13.27 4.50 -14.26
N THR A 43 -14.15 4.12 -15.20
CA THR A 43 -13.76 3.62 -16.53
C THR A 43 -12.99 4.63 -17.37
N ARG A 44 -13.11 5.92 -17.05
CA ARG A 44 -12.33 7.01 -17.67
C ARG A 44 -10.96 7.23 -17.03
N LYS A 45 -10.61 6.47 -15.98
CA LYS A 45 -9.34 6.61 -15.27
C LYS A 45 -8.21 6.05 -16.13
N GLY A 46 -7.22 6.89 -16.43
CA GLY A 46 -5.99 6.48 -17.06
C GLY A 46 -4.97 5.91 -16.07
N GLY A 47 -3.98 5.20 -16.61
CA GLY A 47 -2.79 4.79 -15.86
C GLY A 47 -2.92 3.51 -15.04
N VAL A 48 -4.05 2.79 -15.12
CA VAL A 48 -4.12 1.40 -14.64
C VAL A 48 -3.46 0.52 -15.70
N LEU A 49 -2.42 -0.22 -15.31
CA LEU A 49 -1.64 -1.09 -16.21
C LEU A 49 -2.21 -2.51 -16.25
N SER A 50 -2.50 -3.06 -15.07
CA SER A 50 -3.12 -4.36 -14.90
C SER A 50 -3.84 -4.40 -13.55
N SER A 51 -4.85 -5.25 -13.45
CA SER A 51 -5.54 -5.56 -12.20
C SER A 51 -5.87 -7.05 -12.13
N PHE A 52 -5.73 -7.65 -10.95
CA PHE A 52 -6.00 -9.07 -10.75
C PHE A 52 -6.27 -9.37 -9.27
N ILE A 53 -6.92 -10.49 -9.02
CA ILE A 53 -7.26 -10.95 -7.67
C ILE A 53 -6.39 -12.16 -7.33
N VAL A 54 -5.83 -12.15 -6.12
CA VAL A 54 -5.16 -13.28 -5.48
C VAL A 54 -6.03 -13.72 -4.31
N ALA A 55 -6.40 -14.98 -4.29
CA ALA A 55 -7.27 -15.56 -3.26
C ALA A 55 -6.59 -16.80 -2.65
N PRO A 56 -6.90 -17.14 -1.40
CA PRO A 56 -6.43 -18.40 -0.81
C PRO A 56 -7.11 -19.59 -1.52
N ALA A 57 -6.47 -20.74 -1.42
CA ALA A 57 -7.00 -21.99 -1.97
C ALA A 57 -8.44 -22.25 -1.52
N GLY A 58 -9.31 -22.57 -2.47
CA GLY A 58 -10.73 -22.82 -2.27
C GLY A 58 -11.62 -21.59 -2.46
N ALA A 59 -11.09 -20.36 -2.36
CA ALA A 59 -11.88 -19.14 -2.50
C ALA A 59 -11.92 -18.58 -3.93
N GLU A 60 -11.10 -19.09 -4.85
CA GLU A 60 -10.85 -18.52 -6.17
C GLU A 60 -12.12 -18.40 -7.01
N ALA A 61 -12.98 -19.42 -6.97
CA ALA A 61 -14.17 -19.52 -7.81
C ALA A 61 -15.17 -18.36 -7.58
N TRP A 62 -15.29 -17.87 -6.35
CA TRP A 62 -16.19 -16.75 -6.02
C TRP A 62 -15.45 -15.43 -5.87
N ALA A 63 -14.16 -15.45 -5.51
CA ALA A 63 -13.38 -14.24 -5.29
C ALA A 63 -12.92 -13.58 -6.60
N SER A 64 -12.86 -14.31 -7.71
CA SER A 64 -12.45 -13.75 -9.01
C SER A 64 -13.43 -12.72 -9.58
N ASP A 65 -14.70 -12.74 -9.17
CA ASP A 65 -15.65 -11.66 -9.45
C ASP A 65 -15.41 -10.50 -8.48
N ARG A 66 -14.75 -9.44 -8.98
CA ARG A 66 -14.43 -8.23 -8.21
C ARG A 66 -15.68 -7.57 -7.61
N SER A 67 -16.77 -7.48 -8.38
CA SER A 67 -18.01 -6.85 -7.90
C SER A 67 -18.61 -7.65 -6.75
N GLY A 68 -18.75 -8.96 -6.94
CA GLY A 68 -19.24 -9.88 -5.91
C GLY A 68 -18.35 -9.93 -4.67
N LEU A 69 -17.02 -9.97 -4.84
CA LEU A 69 -16.06 -9.95 -3.74
C LEU A 69 -16.26 -8.72 -2.84
N TRP A 70 -16.30 -7.52 -3.42
CA TRP A 70 -16.32 -6.31 -2.62
C TRP A 70 -17.70 -5.98 -2.05
N ASN A 71 -18.79 -6.41 -2.71
CA ASN A 71 -20.12 -6.39 -2.10
C ASN A 71 -20.25 -7.39 -0.94
N ARG A 72 -19.64 -8.59 -1.05
CA ARG A 72 -19.54 -9.54 0.09
C ARG A 72 -18.75 -8.94 1.26
N ALA A 73 -17.64 -8.24 0.98
CA ALA A 73 -16.85 -7.57 2.02
C ALA A 73 -17.65 -6.47 2.73
N GLU A 74 -18.46 -5.71 1.99
CA GLU A 74 -19.38 -4.74 2.58
C GLU A 74 -20.47 -5.42 3.42
N ALA A 75 -21.13 -6.45 2.88
CA ALA A 75 -22.21 -7.15 3.59
C ALA A 75 -21.72 -7.85 4.87
N ALA A 76 -20.46 -8.29 4.93
CA ALA A 76 -19.89 -8.97 6.10
C ALA A 76 -19.68 -8.04 7.32
N GLU A 77 -19.88 -6.73 7.18
CA GLU A 77 -19.71 -5.76 8.26
C GLU A 77 -21.03 -5.05 8.61
N ALA A 78 -21.45 -5.14 9.87
CA ALA A 78 -22.73 -4.55 10.31
C ALA A 78 -22.61 -3.09 10.79
N ARG A 79 -21.46 -2.69 11.34
CA ARG A 79 -21.34 -1.37 11.98
C ARG A 79 -21.14 -0.24 10.97
N LYS A 80 -21.69 0.93 11.28
CA LYS A 80 -21.51 2.16 10.50
C LYS A 80 -20.08 2.70 10.46
N ASP A 81 -19.24 2.28 11.42
CA ASP A 81 -17.84 2.66 11.56
C ASP A 81 -16.89 1.50 11.20
N ALA A 82 -17.41 0.44 10.58
CA ALA A 82 -16.61 -0.74 10.29
C ALA A 82 -15.46 -0.41 9.32
N LYS A 83 -14.30 -1.01 9.62
CA LYS A 83 -13.24 -1.22 8.64
C LYS A 83 -13.66 -2.35 7.71
N VAL A 84 -13.78 -2.02 6.43
CA VAL A 84 -14.35 -2.89 5.38
C VAL A 84 -13.30 -3.44 4.42
N ALA A 85 -12.15 -2.78 4.33
CA ALA A 85 -10.99 -3.25 3.58
C ALA A 85 -9.70 -2.69 4.18
N ARG A 86 -8.56 -3.20 3.73
CA ARG A 86 -7.24 -2.65 4.03
C ARG A 86 -6.44 -2.49 2.75
N GLU A 87 -5.83 -1.34 2.60
CA GLU A 87 -5.02 -1.00 1.45
C GLU A 87 -3.55 -1.05 1.82
N TYR A 88 -2.75 -1.69 0.97
CA TYR A 88 -1.31 -1.57 0.93
C TYR A 88 -0.91 -0.82 -0.35
N GLU A 89 -0.08 0.20 -0.19
CA GLU A 89 0.43 1.02 -1.28
C GLU A 89 1.94 0.80 -1.36
N LEU A 90 2.42 0.30 -2.51
CA LEU A 90 3.78 -0.15 -2.73
C LEU A 90 4.45 0.67 -3.84
N ALA A 91 5.67 1.16 -3.64
CA ALA A 91 6.48 1.66 -4.76
C ALA A 91 7.15 0.50 -5.50
N LEU A 92 7.01 0.46 -6.81
CA LEU A 92 7.64 -0.51 -7.70
C LEU A 92 8.88 0.12 -8.33
N PRO A 93 10.04 -0.55 -8.37
CA PRO A 93 11.23 0.04 -8.97
C PRO A 93 11.04 0.36 -10.46
N ALA A 94 11.47 1.55 -10.87
CA ALA A 94 11.45 1.98 -12.27
C ALA A 94 12.45 1.18 -13.12
N GLU A 95 13.50 0.67 -12.47
CA GLU A 95 14.55 -0.16 -13.05
C GLU A 95 14.05 -1.53 -13.54
N LEU A 96 12.93 -2.04 -13.01
CA LEU A 96 12.34 -3.30 -13.46
C LEU A 96 11.53 -3.12 -14.76
N SER A 97 11.38 -4.18 -15.55
CA SER A 97 10.43 -4.22 -16.65
C SER A 97 8.98 -4.32 -16.15
N ALA A 98 8.00 -4.07 -17.03
CA ALA A 98 6.59 -4.23 -16.72
C ALA A 98 6.21 -5.63 -16.17
N PRO A 99 6.59 -6.76 -16.80
CA PRO A 99 6.28 -8.08 -16.26
C PRO A 99 6.98 -8.37 -14.92
N GLU A 100 8.21 -7.87 -14.71
CA GLU A 100 8.90 -8.03 -13.43
C GLU A 100 8.22 -7.26 -12.29
N ARG A 101 7.72 -6.04 -12.58
CA ARG A 101 6.90 -5.27 -11.64
C ARG A 101 5.60 -5.98 -11.28
N GLU A 102 4.91 -6.56 -12.26
CA GLU A 102 3.70 -7.34 -12.01
C GLU A 102 3.98 -8.59 -11.16
N ALA A 103 5.02 -9.35 -11.51
CA ALA A 103 5.44 -10.53 -10.75
C ALA A 103 5.82 -10.17 -9.31
N LEU A 104 6.51 -9.06 -9.09
CA LEU A 104 6.88 -8.58 -7.76
C LEU A 104 5.64 -8.17 -6.93
N ALA A 105 4.67 -7.46 -7.53
CA ALA A 105 3.43 -7.11 -6.86
C ALA A 105 2.59 -8.35 -6.50
N ARG A 106 2.53 -9.33 -7.41
CA ARG A 106 1.87 -10.63 -7.18
C ARG A 106 2.53 -11.40 -6.04
N GLN A 107 3.86 -11.49 -6.03
CA GLN A 107 4.62 -12.18 -4.98
C GLN A 107 4.32 -11.60 -3.59
N PHE A 108 4.22 -10.27 -3.47
CA PHE A 108 3.86 -9.64 -2.21
C PHE A 108 2.41 -9.92 -1.83
N ALA A 109 1.48 -9.83 -2.80
CA ALA A 109 0.07 -10.13 -2.57
C ALA A 109 -0.14 -11.59 -2.08
N GLU A 110 0.52 -12.55 -2.71
CA GLU A 110 0.50 -13.97 -2.31
C GLU A 110 0.98 -14.16 -0.88
N ALA A 111 2.07 -13.51 -0.48
CA ALA A 111 2.57 -13.59 0.90
C ALA A 111 1.58 -12.97 1.92
N VAL A 112 0.87 -11.90 1.55
CA VAL A 112 -0.19 -11.31 2.39
C VAL A 112 -1.40 -12.24 2.50
N VAL A 113 -1.81 -12.86 1.39
CA VAL A 113 -2.89 -13.86 1.35
C VAL A 113 -2.55 -15.07 2.20
N GLU A 114 -1.35 -15.64 2.04
CA GLU A 114 -0.87 -16.78 2.82
C GLU A 114 -0.81 -16.46 4.32
N ARG A 115 -0.26 -15.30 4.69
CA ARG A 115 -0.08 -14.90 6.09
C ARG A 115 -1.40 -14.65 6.82
N PHE A 116 -2.41 -14.13 6.14
CA PHE A 116 -3.65 -13.64 6.78
C PHE A 116 -4.92 -14.36 6.34
N GLY A 117 -4.84 -15.26 5.36
CA GLY A 117 -5.97 -15.96 4.76
C GLY A 117 -6.98 -15.03 4.06
N VAL A 118 -6.59 -13.79 3.73
CA VAL A 118 -7.49 -12.78 3.12
C VAL A 118 -7.50 -12.91 1.60
N VAL A 119 -8.45 -12.26 0.92
CA VAL A 119 -8.36 -12.03 -0.54
C VAL A 119 -7.66 -10.70 -0.79
N ALA A 120 -6.83 -10.62 -1.83
CA ALA A 120 -6.11 -9.43 -2.25
C ALA A 120 -6.46 -9.04 -3.69
N ASP A 121 -6.98 -7.83 -3.89
CA ASP A 121 -7.23 -7.22 -5.20
C ASP A 121 -6.10 -6.24 -5.52
N VAL A 122 -5.33 -6.55 -6.55
CA VAL A 122 -4.11 -5.85 -6.94
C VAL A 122 -4.43 -4.96 -8.16
N ALA A 123 -3.99 -3.71 -8.12
CA ALA A 123 -3.97 -2.82 -9.28
C ALA A 123 -2.59 -2.15 -9.41
N LEU A 124 -1.98 -2.30 -10.57
CA LEU A 124 -0.71 -1.65 -10.91
C LEU A 124 -0.97 -0.35 -11.64
N HIS A 125 -0.23 0.69 -11.27
CA HIS A 125 -0.37 2.01 -11.83
C HIS A 125 0.92 2.53 -12.45
N ALA A 126 0.76 3.18 -13.60
CA ALA A 126 1.78 3.98 -14.23
C ALA A 126 2.00 5.29 -13.45
N PRO A 127 3.19 5.90 -13.59
CA PRO A 127 3.44 7.25 -13.14
C PRO A 127 2.40 8.24 -13.70
N HIS A 128 2.03 9.23 -12.89
CA HIS A 128 1.19 10.32 -13.36
C HIS A 128 1.93 11.14 -14.42
N ARG A 129 1.24 11.62 -15.46
CA ARG A 129 1.86 12.37 -16.57
C ARG A 129 2.64 13.60 -16.12
N GLU A 130 2.14 14.28 -15.09
CA GLU A 130 2.75 15.49 -14.51
C GLU A 130 3.60 15.20 -13.27
N GLY A 131 3.77 13.93 -12.90
CA GLY A 131 4.51 13.51 -11.71
C GLY A 131 5.93 13.03 -12.01
N ASP A 132 6.59 12.51 -10.98
CA ASP A 132 7.83 11.77 -11.15
C ASP A 132 7.57 10.51 -12.00
N GLN A 133 8.15 10.46 -13.20
CA GLN A 133 8.00 9.36 -14.16
C GLN A 133 8.62 8.03 -13.69
N ARG A 134 9.20 8.00 -12.48
CA ARG A 134 9.68 6.79 -11.81
C ARG A 134 8.68 6.24 -10.80
N ASN A 135 7.58 6.95 -10.53
CA ASN A 135 6.59 6.58 -9.50
C ASN A 135 5.62 5.48 -9.98
N TRP A 136 6.17 4.32 -10.34
CA TRP A 136 5.39 3.10 -10.53
C TRP A 136 4.94 2.59 -9.17
N HIS A 137 3.67 2.23 -9.04
CA HIS A 137 3.14 1.78 -7.76
C HIS A 137 2.04 0.74 -7.92
N ALA A 138 1.85 -0.07 -6.88
CA ALA A 138 0.74 -1.00 -6.78
C ALA A 138 -0.14 -0.63 -5.58
N HIS A 139 -1.45 -0.70 -5.80
CA HIS A 139 -2.42 -0.77 -4.72
C HIS A 139 -2.84 -2.23 -4.54
N ILE A 140 -2.79 -2.72 -3.30
CA ILE A 140 -3.30 -4.03 -2.92
C ILE A 140 -4.38 -3.81 -1.89
N LEU A 141 -5.64 -4.03 -2.27
CA LEU A 141 -6.79 -3.92 -1.41
C LEU A 141 -7.16 -5.32 -0.90
N THR A 142 -7.11 -5.54 0.41
CA THR A 142 -7.45 -6.81 1.02
C THR A 142 -8.75 -6.77 1.81
N THR A 143 -9.42 -7.91 1.88
CA THR A 143 -10.57 -8.11 2.77
C THR A 143 -10.13 -8.01 4.24
N THR A 144 -11.03 -7.60 5.13
CA THR A 144 -10.76 -7.62 6.58
C THR A 144 -11.07 -8.95 7.25
N ARG A 145 -11.47 -9.94 6.47
CA ARG A 145 -11.89 -11.27 6.90
C ARG A 145 -11.16 -12.32 6.08
N ALA A 146 -10.81 -13.41 6.74
CA ALA A 146 -10.27 -14.58 6.06
C ALA A 146 -11.32 -15.16 5.10
N ALA A 147 -10.86 -15.70 3.98
CA ALA A 147 -11.67 -16.31 2.94
C ALA A 147 -11.48 -17.82 2.91
N ASN A 148 -12.53 -18.53 2.54
CA ASN A 148 -12.52 -19.97 2.28
C ASN A 148 -13.54 -20.28 1.16
N GLU A 149 -13.74 -21.56 0.85
CA GLU A 149 -14.70 -22.04 -0.15
C GLU A 149 -16.14 -21.52 0.04
N ASN A 150 -16.55 -21.22 1.28
CA ASN A 150 -17.90 -20.77 1.61
C ASN A 150 -18.05 -19.24 1.67
N GLY A 151 -16.97 -18.48 1.48
CA GLY A 151 -16.98 -17.01 1.51
C GLY A 151 -16.08 -16.41 2.58
N LEU A 152 -16.47 -15.23 3.08
CA LEU A 152 -15.72 -14.49 4.11
C LEU A 152 -16.09 -14.97 5.52
N GLY A 153 -15.10 -15.50 6.23
CA GLY A 153 -15.22 -16.00 7.61
C GLY A 153 -14.81 -14.98 8.68
N ALA A 154 -13.94 -15.42 9.58
CA ALA A 154 -13.52 -14.67 10.76
C ALA A 154 -12.75 -13.38 10.39
N LYS A 155 -12.96 -12.33 11.19
CA LYS A 155 -12.28 -11.03 11.01
C LYS A 155 -10.81 -11.13 11.44
N THR A 156 -9.89 -10.71 10.57
CA THR A 156 -8.44 -10.71 10.81
C THR A 156 -8.06 -9.52 11.70
N ARG A 157 -8.13 -9.71 13.02
CA ARG A 157 -7.92 -8.63 14.01
C ARG A 157 -6.46 -8.27 14.26
N VAL A 158 -5.52 -9.08 13.78
CA VAL A 158 -4.07 -8.87 14.02
C VAL A 158 -3.58 -7.53 13.47
N LEU A 159 -4.22 -7.01 12.42
CA LEU A 159 -3.93 -5.70 11.82
C LEU A 159 -4.81 -4.56 12.33
N ASP A 160 -5.68 -4.82 13.32
CA ASP A 160 -6.58 -3.83 13.92
C ASP A 160 -6.21 -3.46 15.36
N SER A 161 -5.42 -4.30 16.04
CA SER A 161 -4.98 -4.08 17.41
C SER A 161 -3.67 -3.29 17.45
N PRO A 162 -3.57 -2.22 18.25
CA PRO A 162 -2.31 -1.49 18.45
C PRO A 162 -1.15 -2.37 18.93
N LYS A 163 -1.45 -3.44 19.68
CA LYS A 163 -0.44 -4.36 20.23
C LYS A 163 0.23 -5.23 19.17
N THR A 164 -0.47 -5.56 18.09
CA THR A 164 0.00 -6.53 17.06
C THR A 164 0.24 -5.87 15.71
N SER A 165 -0.54 -4.84 15.35
CA SER A 165 -0.46 -4.19 14.05
C SER A 165 0.91 -3.59 13.75
N GLY A 166 1.59 -2.99 14.73
CA GLY A 166 2.95 -2.46 14.54
C GLY A 166 3.96 -3.53 14.14
N VAL A 167 3.92 -4.69 14.80
CA VAL A 167 4.80 -5.83 14.52
C VAL A 167 4.52 -6.40 13.13
N GLU A 168 3.25 -6.59 12.79
CA GLU A 168 2.86 -7.11 11.47
C GLU A 168 3.23 -6.15 10.33
N ILE A 169 2.99 -4.85 10.50
CA ILE A 169 3.36 -3.86 9.47
C ILE A 169 4.87 -3.79 9.32
N GLU A 170 5.65 -3.87 10.40
CA GLU A 170 7.12 -3.90 10.30
C GLU A 170 7.60 -5.17 9.58
N ALA A 171 7.04 -6.34 9.89
CA ALA A 171 7.37 -7.58 9.19
C ALA A 171 7.04 -7.51 7.69
N LEU A 172 5.90 -6.92 7.32
CA LEU A 172 5.54 -6.71 5.91
C LEU A 172 6.48 -5.72 5.21
N ARG A 173 6.93 -4.67 5.91
CA ARG A 173 7.92 -3.71 5.39
C ARG A 173 9.26 -4.38 5.13
N GLU A 174 9.73 -5.18 6.07
CA GLU A 174 10.96 -5.94 5.92
C GLU A 174 10.85 -6.95 4.75
N LEU A 175 9.75 -7.68 4.68
CA LEU A 175 9.46 -8.61 3.57
C LEU A 175 9.47 -7.88 2.23
N TRP A 176 8.83 -6.73 2.13
CA TRP A 176 8.78 -5.97 0.89
C TRP A 176 10.17 -5.53 0.44
N ALA A 177 10.99 -4.98 1.35
CA ALA A 177 12.37 -4.61 1.02
C ALA A 177 13.19 -5.83 0.54
N LYS A 178 13.02 -7.00 1.17
CA LYS A 178 13.68 -8.24 0.73
C LYS A 178 13.25 -8.65 -0.68
N GLN A 179 11.94 -8.64 -0.97
CA GLN A 179 11.43 -9.01 -2.31
C GLN A 179 11.89 -8.02 -3.38
N VAL A 180 11.85 -6.72 -3.10
CA VAL A 180 12.35 -5.68 -4.03
C VAL A 180 13.83 -5.88 -4.32
N ASN A 181 14.66 -6.08 -3.29
CA ASN A 181 16.10 -6.29 -3.47
C ASN A 181 16.41 -7.57 -4.26
N ALA A 182 15.67 -8.66 -4.01
CA ALA A 182 15.81 -9.89 -4.77
C ALA A 182 15.40 -9.71 -6.25
N ALA A 183 14.34 -8.93 -6.52
CA ALA A 183 13.93 -8.63 -7.89
C ALA A 183 14.98 -7.77 -8.62
N LEU A 184 15.51 -6.75 -7.97
CA LEU A 184 16.59 -5.91 -8.52
C LEU A 184 17.86 -6.73 -8.80
N GLU A 185 18.21 -7.64 -7.89
CA GLU A 185 19.34 -8.56 -8.10
C GLU A 185 19.15 -9.47 -9.31
N ARG A 186 17.96 -10.06 -9.48
CA ARG A 186 17.62 -10.87 -10.67
C ARG A 186 17.70 -10.06 -11.96
N ALA A 187 17.30 -8.79 -11.91
CA ALA A 187 17.42 -7.84 -13.01
C ALA A 187 18.86 -7.31 -13.22
N ARG A 188 19.84 -7.78 -12.43
CA ARG A 188 21.25 -7.34 -12.46
C ARG A 188 21.45 -5.86 -12.14
N GLU A 189 20.49 -5.26 -11.44
CA GLU A 189 20.60 -3.90 -10.94
C GLU A 189 21.49 -3.86 -9.70
N THR A 190 22.25 -2.78 -9.52
CA THR A 190 23.15 -2.59 -8.36
C THR A 190 22.49 -1.81 -7.23
N VAL A 191 21.40 -1.09 -7.52
CA VAL A 191 20.64 -0.32 -6.52
C VAL A 191 19.93 -1.24 -5.54
N ARG A 192 19.84 -0.83 -4.27
CA ARG A 192 19.15 -1.57 -3.21
C ARG A 192 18.29 -0.63 -2.37
N VAL A 193 17.23 -1.17 -1.80
CA VAL A 193 16.27 -0.48 -0.94
C VAL A 193 16.39 -0.93 0.51
N ASP A 194 16.00 -0.06 1.43
CA ASP A 194 15.93 -0.35 2.86
C ASP A 194 14.59 0.18 3.41
N HIS A 195 13.92 -0.64 4.22
CA HIS A 195 12.62 -0.28 4.79
C HIS A 195 12.72 0.67 5.98
N ARG A 196 13.91 0.78 6.59
CA ARG A 196 14.16 1.61 7.76
C ARG A 196 14.29 3.07 7.37
N SER A 197 13.85 3.95 8.28
CA SER A 197 14.07 5.39 8.12
C SER A 197 15.57 5.72 8.00
N PHE A 198 15.91 6.85 7.37
CA PHE A 198 17.30 7.34 7.33
C PHE A 198 17.88 7.43 8.75
N ALA A 199 17.13 8.00 9.70
CA ALA A 199 17.57 8.13 11.09
C ALA A 199 17.92 6.78 11.75
N ARG A 200 17.15 5.72 11.49
CA ARG A 200 17.41 4.38 12.05
C ARG A 200 18.63 3.72 11.40
N ARG A 201 18.81 3.92 10.09
CA ARG A 201 20.02 3.47 9.37
C ARG A 201 21.27 4.17 9.88
N ASP A 202 21.18 5.48 10.06
CA ASP A 202 22.27 6.33 10.56
C ASP A 202 22.66 5.85 11.98
N ALA A 203 21.69 5.68 12.88
CA ALA A 203 21.95 5.19 14.24
C ALA A 203 22.62 3.80 14.28
N GLU A 204 22.18 2.84 13.46
CA GLU A 204 22.77 1.50 13.44
C GLU A 204 24.14 1.44 12.74
N ARG A 205 24.44 2.40 11.85
CA ARG A 205 25.77 2.57 11.25
C ARG A 205 26.72 3.38 12.14
N GLY A 206 26.27 3.78 13.34
CA GLY A 206 27.04 4.62 14.26
C GLY A 206 27.20 6.07 13.78
N PHE A 207 26.35 6.52 12.86
CA PHE A 207 26.37 7.88 12.33
C PHE A 207 25.62 8.82 13.29
N ASP A 208 26.30 9.85 13.77
CA ASP A 208 25.68 10.87 14.60
C ASP A 208 24.86 11.83 13.71
N PRO A 209 23.60 12.14 14.03
CA PRO A 209 22.84 13.18 13.31
C PRO A 209 23.56 14.54 13.21
N ARG A 210 24.53 14.83 14.08
CA ARG A 210 25.43 16.00 14.05
C ARG A 210 26.49 15.93 12.95
N ASP A 211 26.79 14.74 12.43
CA ASP A 211 27.75 14.51 11.34
C ASP A 211 27.15 14.80 9.96
N ARG A 212 25.84 15.12 9.87
CA ARG A 212 25.28 15.69 8.65
C ARG A 212 25.94 17.04 8.40
N ILE A 213 26.84 17.08 7.41
CA ILE A 213 27.39 18.32 6.87
C ILE A 213 26.21 19.22 6.50
N ARG A 214 25.99 20.26 7.31
CA ARG A 214 25.06 21.33 6.98
C ARG A 214 25.62 22.09 5.78
N PRO A 215 24.78 22.49 4.81
CA PRO A 215 25.22 23.43 3.79
C PRO A 215 25.79 24.69 4.47
N PRO A 216 26.88 25.28 3.95
CA PRO A 216 27.48 26.47 4.53
C PRO A 216 26.43 27.59 4.62
N GLY A 217 26.22 28.14 5.82
CA GLY A 217 25.29 29.26 6.07
C GLY A 217 24.16 29.03 7.08
N CYS A 218 23.97 27.82 7.60
CA CYS A 218 22.88 27.54 8.58
C CYS A 218 23.35 27.67 10.05
N SER A 219 22.83 28.69 10.76
CA SER A 219 23.07 28.95 12.19
C SER A 219 22.83 27.73 13.11
N PRO A 220 23.67 27.49 14.14
CA PRO A 220 23.61 26.30 15.00
C PRO A 220 22.44 26.26 16.00
N TRP A 221 21.61 27.30 16.09
CA TRP A 221 20.49 27.37 17.04
C TRP A 221 19.13 27.18 16.35
N PRO A 222 18.14 26.53 16.99
CA PRO A 222 16.78 26.50 16.47
C PRO A 222 16.22 27.93 16.40
N CYS A 223 15.68 28.31 15.25
CA CYS A 223 14.95 29.58 15.10
C CYS A 223 13.79 29.59 16.10
N ARG A 224 13.91 30.40 17.16
CA ARG A 224 12.76 30.70 18.02
C ARG A 224 11.77 31.49 17.19
N HIS A 225 10.54 31.01 17.10
CA HIS A 225 9.44 31.82 16.58
C HIS A 225 9.28 33.06 17.48
N GLY A 226 9.45 34.23 16.87
CA GLY A 226 9.23 35.52 17.51
C GLY A 226 10.53 36.27 17.75
N ASP A 227 11.07 36.89 16.69
CA ASP A 227 11.58 38.25 16.80
C ASP A 227 11.42 38.93 15.43
N ARG A 228 10.85 40.13 15.49
CA ARG A 228 10.44 40.93 14.34
C ARG A 228 11.66 41.39 13.57
N ALA A 229 11.52 41.45 12.24
CA ALA A 229 12.41 42.24 11.40
C ALA A 229 12.40 43.70 11.89
N ALA A 230 13.53 44.16 12.42
CA ALA A 230 13.88 45.56 12.49
C ALA A 230 14.93 45.82 11.41
N GLY A 231 14.59 46.73 10.49
CA GLY A 231 15.47 47.16 9.40
C GLY A 231 16.56 48.15 9.83
N SER A 232 17.12 48.78 8.80
CA SER A 232 18.23 49.76 8.72
C SER A 232 19.64 49.13 8.81
N SER A 233 20.58 49.39 7.89
CA SER A 233 20.69 50.39 6.80
C SER A 233 21.24 49.77 5.52
#